data_AF-A0AAD4BXE7-F1
#
_entry.id   AF-A0AAD4BXE7-F1
#
_cell.length_a   1.000
_cell.length_b   1.000
_cell.length_c   1.000
_cell.angle_alpha   90.00
_cell.angle_beta   90.00
_cell.angle_gamma   90.00
#
_symmetry.space_group_name_H-M   'P 1'
#
loop_
_entity.id
_entity.type
_entity.pdbx_description
1 polymer ?
#
loop_
_entity_poly.entity_id
_entity_poly.type
_entity_poly.pdbx_seq_one_letter_code
_entity_poly.pdbx_strand_id
1 'polypeptide(L)'
;MFHRVAGPWSFSREEVLKCVVQFVVCNDQSLVVADNTAFRNCLVAMRPNATKADIPSTHDISVYVHNEFIDFIKQLKVEIQVSSNSRS
;
A
#
# COMPACT_ATOMS: atom_id res chain seq x y z
N MET A 1 -17.08 -11.53 14.78
CA MET A 1 -16.59 -12.72 14.03
C MET A 1 -15.80 -12.22 12.84
N PHE A 2 -14.47 -12.41 12.82
CA PHE A 2 -13.62 -11.94 11.73
C PHE A 2 -13.73 -12.91 10.55
N HIS A 3 -14.20 -12.41 9.41
CA HIS A 3 -14.29 -13.21 8.20
C HIS A 3 -12.93 -13.17 7.51
N ARG A 4 -12.35 -14.34 7.26
CA ARG A 4 -11.13 -14.45 6.45
C ARG A 4 -11.42 -13.94 5.03
N VAL A 5 -10.45 -13.26 4.45
CA VAL A 5 -10.50 -12.94 3.01
C VAL A 5 -10.25 -14.24 2.26
N ALA A 6 -10.97 -14.49 1.17
CA ALA A 6 -10.68 -15.64 0.32
C ALA A 6 -9.25 -15.46 -0.24
N GLY A 7 -8.32 -16.30 0.21
CA GLY A 7 -6.92 -16.26 -0.18
C GLY A 7 -6.27 -17.63 -0.05
N PRO A 8 -5.10 -17.85 -0.67
CA PRO A 8 -4.44 -19.15 -0.63
C PRO A 8 -4.11 -19.55 0.81
N TRP A 9 -4.48 -20.79 1.18
CA TRP A 9 -4.25 -21.35 2.51
C TRP A 9 -2.76 -21.60 2.83
N SER A 10 -1.89 -21.53 1.82
CA SER A 10 -0.44 -21.69 1.95
C SER A 10 0.29 -20.69 1.05
N PHE A 11 1.42 -20.17 1.54
CA PHE A 11 2.30 -19.34 0.73
C PHE A 11 3.14 -20.24 -0.18
N SER A 12 2.90 -20.18 -1.49
CA SER A 12 3.72 -20.85 -2.49
C SER A 12 4.01 -19.91 -3.65
N ARG A 13 5.13 -20.13 -4.35
CA ARG A 13 5.48 -19.34 -5.54
C ARG A 13 4.39 -19.43 -6.63
N GLU A 14 3.78 -20.60 -6.79
CA GLU A 14 2.76 -20.85 -7.80
C GLU A 14 1.45 -20.11 -7.49
N GLU A 15 1.00 -20.14 -6.24
CA GLU A 15 -0.22 -19.42 -5.85
C GLU A 15 -0.05 -17.90 -5.94
N VAL A 16 1.12 -17.38 -5.55
CA VAL A 16 1.45 -15.96 -5.73
C VAL A 16 1.42 -15.59 -7.22
N LEU A 17 2.03 -16.41 -8.09
CA LEU A 17 2.00 -16.19 -9.54
C LEU A 17 0.55 -16.15 -10.06
N LYS A 18 -0.28 -17.12 -9.65
CA LYS A 18 -1.69 -17.18 -10.05
C LYS A 18 -2.48 -15.94 -9.61
N CYS A 19 -2.31 -15.50 -8.37
CA CYS A 19 -2.95 -14.28 -7.87
C CYS A 19 -2.50 -13.02 -8.63
N VAL A 20 -1.21 -12.88 -8.90
CA VAL A 20 -0.68 -11.73 -9.67
C VAL A 20 -1.19 -11.75 -11.11
N VAL A 21 -1.22 -12.91 -11.76
CA VAL A 21 -1.79 -13.05 -13.12
C VAL A 21 -3.27 -12.65 -13.15
N GLN A 22 -4.06 -13.12 -12.18
CA GLN A 22 -5.47 -12.73 -12.07
C GLN A 22 -5.62 -11.22 -11.84
N PHE A 23 -4.80 -10.63 -10.96
CA PHE A 23 -4.81 -9.19 -10.73
C PHE A 23 -4.54 -8.40 -12.00
N VAL A 24 -3.54 -8.83 -12.79
CA VAL A 24 -3.16 -8.16 -14.04
C VAL A 24 -4.24 -8.29 -15.10
N VAL A 25 -4.67 -9.53 -15.40
CA VAL A 25 -5.59 -9.81 -16.50
C VAL A 25 -7.00 -9.34 -16.19
N CYS A 26 -7.51 -9.60 -14.98
CA CYS A 26 -8.91 -9.29 -14.66
C CYS A 26 -9.16 -7.81 -14.35
N ASN A 27 -8.12 -7.04 -14.01
CA ASN A 27 -8.24 -5.60 -13.73
C ASN A 27 -7.54 -4.72 -14.78
N ASP A 28 -7.25 -5.25 -15.97
CA ASP A 28 -6.60 -4.55 -17.09
C ASP A 28 -5.36 -3.74 -16.67
N GLN A 29 -4.52 -4.34 -15.81
CA GLN A 29 -3.29 -3.70 -15.37
C GLN A 29 -2.19 -3.93 -16.40
N SER A 30 -1.26 -2.97 -16.50
CA SER A 30 -0.07 -3.16 -17.32
C SER A 30 0.81 -4.27 -16.75
N LEU A 31 1.37 -5.12 -17.62
CA LEU A 31 2.26 -6.22 -17.20
C LEU A 31 3.47 -5.71 -16.40
N VAL A 32 3.93 -4.49 -16.65
CA VAL A 32 5.05 -3.85 -15.93
C VAL A 32 4.79 -3.66 -14.44
N VAL A 33 3.53 -3.73 -13.98
CA VAL A 33 3.19 -3.66 -12.55
C VAL A 33 3.81 -4.81 -11.76
N ALA A 34 4.03 -5.98 -12.39
CA ALA A 34 4.67 -7.12 -11.75
C ALA A 34 6.14 -6.87 -11.39
N ASP A 35 6.78 -5.90 -12.05
CA ASP A 35 8.14 -5.42 -11.76
C ASP A 35 8.17 -4.15 -10.91
N ASN A 36 7.02 -3.58 -10.57
CA ASN A 36 6.95 -2.40 -9.72
C ASN A 36 7.38 -2.73 -8.27
N THR A 37 8.40 -2.02 -7.78
CA THR A 37 8.96 -2.22 -6.44
C THR A 37 7.91 -2.04 -5.34
N ALA A 38 7.05 -1.02 -5.41
CA ALA A 38 6.03 -0.79 -4.40
C ALA A 38 4.98 -1.91 -4.39
N PHE A 39 4.55 -2.38 -5.56
CA PHE A 39 3.66 -3.53 -5.67
C PHE A 39 4.28 -4.80 -5.05
N ARG A 40 5.56 -5.08 -5.36
CA ARG A 40 6.29 -6.21 -4.74
C ARG A 40 6.40 -6.07 -3.22
N ASN A 41 6.63 -4.85 -2.72
CA ASN A 41 6.64 -4.60 -1.28
C ASN A 41 5.28 -4.89 -0.65
N CYS A 42 4.17 -4.55 -1.31
CA CYS A 42 2.83 -4.94 -0.85
C CYS A 42 2.68 -6.46 -0.76
N LEU A 43 3.13 -7.22 -1.77
CA LEU A 43 3.08 -8.69 -1.75
C LEU A 43 3.90 -9.29 -0.60
N VAL A 44 5.08 -8.72 -0.29
CA VAL A 44 5.94 -9.17 0.81
C VAL A 44 5.34 -8.80 2.17
N ALA A 45 4.71 -7.62 2.28
CA ALA A 45 4.09 -7.16 3.53
C ALA A 45 2.80 -7.90 3.87
N MET A 46 2.03 -8.33 2.86
CA MET A 46 0.79 -9.07 3.05
C MET A 46 1.07 -10.48 3.59
N ARG A 47 0.45 -10.81 4.72
CA ARG A 47 0.61 -12.11 5.36
C ARG A 47 -0.41 -13.13 4.84
N PRO A 48 -0.02 -14.41 4.68
CA PRO A 48 -0.98 -15.50 4.55
C PRO A 48 -1.92 -15.48 5.76
N ASN A 49 -3.22 -15.64 5.51
CA ASN A 49 -4.31 -15.54 6.51
C ASN A 49 -4.68 -14.13 6.99
N ALA A 50 -4.31 -13.07 6.25
CA ALA A 50 -4.90 -11.75 6.48
C ALA A 50 -6.44 -11.83 6.49
N THR A 51 -7.05 -11.19 7.47
CA THR A 51 -8.51 -11.04 7.60
C THR A 51 -8.98 -9.80 6.85
N LYS A 52 -10.29 -9.66 6.65
CA LYS A 52 -10.84 -8.45 6.00
C LYS A 52 -10.48 -7.16 6.75
N ALA A 53 -10.25 -7.25 8.07
CA ALA A 53 -9.85 -6.11 8.88
C ALA A 53 -8.38 -5.72 8.70
N ASP A 54 -7.54 -6.64 8.22
CA ASP A 54 -6.12 -6.39 7.95
C ASP A 54 -5.90 -5.79 6.55
N ILE A 55 -6.89 -5.88 5.66
CA ILE A 55 -6.82 -5.32 4.31
C ILE A 55 -7.40 -3.91 4.31
N PRO A 56 -6.60 -2.89 3.94
CA PRO A 56 -7.09 -1.51 3.93
C PRO A 56 -8.18 -1.34 2.87
N SER A 57 -9.26 -0.66 3.23
CA SER A 57 -10.29 -0.22 2.31
C SER A 57 -9.91 1.08 1.59
N THR A 58 -10.67 1.46 0.57
CA THR A 58 -10.52 2.77 -0.09
C THR A 58 -10.61 3.93 0.90
N HIS A 59 -11.50 3.83 1.89
CA HIS A 59 -11.63 4.84 2.95
C HIS A 59 -10.34 4.93 3.78
N ASP A 60 -9.80 3.79 4.22
CA ASP A 60 -8.58 3.77 5.05
C ASP A 60 -7.39 4.36 4.30
N ILE A 61 -7.23 4.02 3.01
CA ILE A 61 -6.21 4.60 2.14
C ILE A 61 -6.40 6.10 2.00
N SER A 62 -7.64 6.57 1.80
CA SER A 62 -7.94 8.00 1.58
C SER A 62 -7.63 8.82 2.83
N VAL A 63 -8.02 8.30 4.02
CA VAL A 63 -7.71 8.94 5.31
C VAL A 63 -6.20 8.96 5.55
N TYR A 64 -5.51 7.86 5.28
CA TYR A 64 -4.06 7.78 5.43
C TYR A 64 -3.34 8.82 4.56
N VAL A 65 -3.67 8.88 3.27
CA VAL A 65 -3.11 9.88 2.33
C VAL A 65 -3.39 11.30 2.80
N HIS A 66 -4.61 11.59 3.27
CA HIS A 66 -4.96 12.91 3.78
C HIS A 66 -4.08 13.30 4.97
N ASN A 67 -3.93 12.40 5.94
CA ASN A 67 -3.16 12.66 7.16
C ASN A 67 -1.67 12.86 6.85
N GLU A 68 -1.07 11.97 6.05
CA GLU A 68 0.33 12.09 5.63
C GLU A 68 0.59 13.41 4.88
N PHE A 69 -0.34 13.84 4.02
CA PHE A 69 -0.23 15.11 3.33
C PHE A 69 -0.27 16.30 4.29
N ILE A 70 -1.19 16.29 5.26
CA ILE A 70 -1.28 17.35 6.26
C ILE A 70 0.01 17.43 7.08
N ASP A 71 0.55 16.29 7.50
CA ASP A 71 1.77 16.26 8.31
C ASP A 71 2.99 16.69 7.50
N PHE A 72 3.08 16.29 6.22
CA PHE A 72 4.09 16.79 5.30
C PHE A 72 4.04 18.32 5.17
N ILE A 73 2.86 18.92 4.95
CA ILE A 73 2.71 20.37 4.79
C ILE A 73 3.07 21.12 6.09
N LYS A 74 2.70 20.58 7.25
CA LYS A 74 3.09 21.16 8.55
C LYS A 74 4.61 21.15 8.70
N GLN A 75 5.25 20.02 8.42
CA GLN A 75 6.70 19.88 8.52
C GLN A 75 7.42 20.83 7.56
N LEU A 76 6.96 20.89 6.31
CA LEU A 76 7.50 21.79 5.29
C LEU A 76 7.43 23.27 5.74
N LYS A 77 6.30 23.67 6.34
CA LYS A 77 6.14 25.04 6.86
C LYS A 77 7.19 25.35 7.94
N VAL A 78 7.43 24.43 8.86
CA VAL A 78 8.43 24.59 9.93
C VAL A 78 9.82 24.75 9.32
N GLU A 79 10.20 23.91 8.37
CA GLU A 79 11.51 23.94 7.71
C GLU A 79 11.76 25.25 6.96
N ILE A 80 10.74 25.78 6.27
CA ILE A 80 10.81 27.07 5.58
C ILE A 80 11.00 28.21 6.59
N GLN A 81 10.29 28.21 7.72
CA GLN A 81 10.39 29.26 8.74
C GLN A 81 11.74 29.26 9.48
N VAL A 82 12.30 28.09 9.76
CA VAL A 82 13.65 27.97 10.34
C VAL A 82 14.71 28.52 9.36
N SER A 83 14.53 28.27 8.06
CA SER A 83 15.45 28.75 7.02
C SER A 83 15.40 30.28 6.84
N SER A 84 14.27 30.94 7.13
CA SER A 84 14.18 32.41 7.10
C SER A 84 14.80 33.06 8.33
N ASN A 85 14.62 32.47 9.52
CA ASN A 85 15.11 33.04 10.79
C ASN A 85 16.62 32.85 11.00
N SER A 86 17.26 31.92 10.30
CA SER A 86 18.70 31.70 10.36
C SER A 86 19.51 32.64 9.45
N ARG A 87 18.85 33.51 8.68
CA ARG A 87 19.46 34.49 7.76
C ARG A 87 19.30 35.95 8.21
N SER A 88 18.66 36.18 9.36
CA SER A 88 18.50 37.48 10.03
C SER A 88 19.40 37.55 11.26
#